data_AF-G8GLM0-F1
#
_entry.id   AF-G8GLM0-F1
#
_cell.length_a   1.000
_cell.length_b   1.000
_cell.length_c   1.000
_cell.angle_alpha   90.00
_cell.angle_beta   90.00
_cell.angle_gamma   90.00
#
_symmetry.space_group_name_H-M   'P 1'
#
loop_
_entity.id
_entity.type
_entity.pdbx_description
1 polymer ?
#
loop_
_entity_poly.entity_id
_entity_poly.type
_entity_poly.pdbx_seq_one_letter_code
_entity_poly.pdbx_strand_id
1 'polypeptide(L)'
;VPPVVHLTLRQAGDDFSRRYRQDFAEMSSQLHLTPFTARGRFATVVEELFRDGVNWGRIVAFFEFGGVMCVESVNREMSPLVDNIALWMTEYLNR
;
A
#
# COMPACT_ATOMS: atom_id res chain seq x y z
N VAL A 1 -14.77 14.38 1.94
CA VAL A 1 -13.82 14.51 0.80
C VAL A 1 -14.63 14.58 -0.48
N PRO A 2 -14.36 15.53 -1.41
CA PRO A 2 -15.09 15.62 -2.68
C PRO A 2 -14.97 14.31 -3.49
N PRO A 3 -16.03 13.85 -4.19
CA PRO A 3 -16.00 12.61 -4.97
C PRO A 3 -14.86 12.53 -5.99
N VAL A 4 -14.51 13.68 -6.57
CA VAL A 4 -13.42 13.80 -7.54
C VAL A 4 -12.08 13.31 -6.99
N VAL A 5 -11.78 13.52 -5.70
CA VAL A 5 -10.51 13.08 -5.10
C VAL A 5 -10.41 11.55 -5.11
N HIS A 6 -11.50 10.87 -4.74
CA HIS A 6 -11.53 9.41 -4.74
C HIS A 6 -11.43 8.82 -6.15
N LEU A 7 -11.99 9.50 -7.15
CA LEU A 7 -11.91 9.09 -8.55
C LEU A 7 -10.50 9.29 -9.10
N THR A 8 -9.92 10.48 -8.90
CA THR A 8 -8.57 10.79 -9.35
C THR A 8 -7.54 9.87 -8.72
N LEU A 9 -7.65 9.58 -7.42
CA LEU A 9 -6.74 8.66 -6.74
C LEU A 9 -6.82 7.25 -7.33
N ARG A 10 -8.03 6.74 -7.58
CA ARG A 10 -8.21 5.42 -8.21
C ARG A 10 -7.61 5.37 -9.62
N GLN A 11 -7.87 6.38 -10.45
CA GLN A 11 -7.31 6.44 -11.80
C GLN A 11 -5.77 6.52 -11.78
N ALA A 12 -5.20 7.32 -10.89
CA ALA A 12 -3.76 7.41 -10.72
C ALA A 12 -3.16 6.09 -10.23
N GLY A 13 -3.83 5.40 -9.32
CA GLY A 13 -3.48 4.06 -8.84
C GLY A 13 -3.50 3.03 -9.96
N ASP A 14 -4.58 2.97 -10.75
CA ASP A 14 -4.70 2.08 -11.91
C ASP A 14 -3.59 2.32 -12.94
N ASP A 15 -3.25 3.58 -13.21
CA ASP A 15 -2.14 3.96 -14.08
C ASP A 15 -0.79 3.52 -13.50
N PHE A 16 -0.60 3.73 -12.20
CA PHE A 16 0.62 3.36 -11.48
C PHE A 16 0.83 1.84 -11.48
N SER A 17 -0.19 1.08 -11.06
CA SER A 17 -0.19 -0.38 -11.03
C SER A 17 0.07 -0.98 -12.42
N ARG A 18 -0.49 -0.40 -13.49
CA ARG A 18 -0.21 -0.82 -14.86
C ARG A 18 1.25 -0.62 -15.26
N ARG A 19 1.85 0.51 -14.90
CA ARG A 19 3.24 0.84 -15.24
C ARG A 19 4.25 0.00 -14.47
N TYR A 20 4.00 -0.25 -13.19
CA TYR A 20 4.92 -0.94 -12.28
C TYR A 20 4.47 -2.37 -11.94
N ARG A 21 3.66 -2.99 -12.81
CA ARG A 21 3.04 -4.30 -12.56
C ARG A 21 4.04 -5.39 -12.17
N GLN A 22 5.19 -5.43 -12.85
CA GLN A 22 6.23 -6.42 -12.59
C GLN A 22 6.85 -6.23 -11.20
N ASP A 23 7.21 -5.00 -10.85
CA ASP A 23 7.78 -4.66 -9.55
C ASP A 23 6.83 -5.02 -8.40
N PHE A 24 5.53 -4.76 -8.56
CA PHE A 24 4.54 -5.13 -7.55
C PHE A 24 4.30 -6.64 -7.45
N ALA A 25 4.35 -7.37 -8.57
CA ALA A 25 4.25 -8.82 -8.55
C ALA A 25 5.47 -9.44 -7.82
N GLU A 26 6.67 -8.92 -8.08
CA GLU A 26 7.88 -9.32 -7.37
C GLU A 26 7.78 -8.97 -5.88
N MET A 27 7.36 -7.74 -5.55
CA MET A 27 7.19 -7.29 -4.18
C MET A 27 6.18 -8.15 -3.40
N SER A 28 5.03 -8.48 -4.00
CA SER A 28 4.03 -9.40 -3.41
C SER A 28 4.63 -10.79 -3.15
N SER A 29 5.40 -11.33 -4.10
CA SER A 29 6.04 -12.65 -3.95
C SER A 29 7.07 -12.70 -2.81
N GLN A 30 7.79 -11.59 -2.58
CA GLN A 30 8.79 -11.45 -1.52
C GLN A 30 8.19 -11.01 -0.18
N LEU A 31 6.92 -10.58 -0.18
CA LEU A 31 6.20 -10.19 1.01
C LEU A 31 5.91 -11.45 1.85
N HIS A 32 6.85 -11.80 2.74
CA HIS A 32 6.61 -12.80 3.78
C HIS A 32 5.66 -12.22 4.84
N LEU A 33 4.38 -12.15 4.46
CA LEU A 33 3.31 -11.62 5.29
C LEU A 33 2.86 -12.70 6.28
N THR A 34 2.95 -12.35 7.56
CA THR A 34 2.31 -13.08 8.67
C THR A 34 1.61 -12.03 9.55
N PRO A 35 0.63 -12.41 10.38
CA PRO A 35 -0.03 -11.45 11.26
C PRO A 35 0.95 -10.68 12.15
N PHE A 36 2.04 -11.34 12.58
CA PHE A 36 3.06 -10.76 13.45
C PHE A 36 4.04 -9.84 12.70
N THR A 37 4.39 -10.17 11.45
CA THR A 37 5.39 -9.42 10.67
C THR A 37 4.79 -8.28 9.83
N ALA A 38 3.48 -8.29 9.58
CA ALA A 38 2.83 -7.36 8.65
C ALA A 38 3.06 -5.88 8.99
N ARG A 39 2.91 -5.50 10.27
CA ARG A 39 3.11 -4.09 10.69
C ARG A 39 4.55 -3.62 10.47
N GLY A 40 5.52 -4.47 10.82
CA GLY A 40 6.94 -4.15 10.63
C GLY A 40 7.29 -4.00 9.16
N ARG A 41 6.81 -4.91 8.31
CA ARG A 41 7.00 -4.84 6.85
C ARG A 41 6.38 -3.58 6.26
N PHE A 42 5.16 -3.23 6.67
CA PHE A 42 4.52 -1.99 6.27
C PHE A 42 5.40 -0.78 6.64
N ALA A 43 5.82 -0.67 7.90
CA ALA A 43 6.63 0.46 8.36
C ALA A 43 7.94 0.59 7.57
N THR A 44 8.69 -0.50 7.39
CA THR A 44 9.97 -0.47 6.65
C THR A 44 9.81 0.03 5.22
N VAL A 45 8.80 -0.45 4.49
CA VAL A 45 8.59 -0.05 3.08
C VAL A 45 8.16 1.42 3.00
N VAL A 46 7.29 1.87 3.89
CA VAL A 46 6.77 3.24 3.88
C VAL A 46 7.84 4.24 4.32
N GLU A 47 8.67 3.90 5.31
CA GLU A 47 9.84 4.71 5.70
C GLU A 47 10.84 4.85 4.54
N GLU A 48 11.09 3.76 3.80
CA GLU A 48 11.94 3.82 2.60
C GLU A 48 11.34 4.71 1.52
N LEU A 49 10.04 4.54 1.25
CA LEU A 49 9.33 5.24 0.19
C LEU A 49 9.41 6.76 0.35
N PHE A 50 9.39 7.25 1.59
CA PHE A 50 9.40 8.67 1.91
C PHE A 50 10.73 9.18 2.49
N ARG A 51 11.78 8.35 2.54
CA ARG A 51 13.09 8.69 3.11
C ARG A 51 13.64 10.03 2.59
N ASP A 52 13.58 10.23 1.28
CA ASP A 52 14.15 11.42 0.62
C ASP A 52 13.08 12.49 0.31
N GLY A 53 11.95 12.46 1.01
CA GLY A 53 10.88 13.44 0.88
C GLY A 53 9.59 12.93 0.23
N VAL A 54 8.64 13.84 0.05
CA VAL A 54 7.27 13.52 -0.36
C VAL A 54 6.95 14.16 -1.70
N ASN A 55 6.30 13.40 -2.59
CA ASN A 55 5.69 13.89 -3.82
C ASN A 55 4.44 13.06 -4.16
N TRP A 56 3.61 13.56 -5.08
CA TRP A 56 2.36 12.89 -5.46
C TRP A 56 2.56 11.48 -6.01
N GLY A 57 3.65 11.22 -6.73
CA GLY A 57 3.97 9.87 -7.21
C GLY A 57 4.21 8.89 -6.06
N ARG A 58 4.96 9.30 -5.04
CA ARG A 58 5.19 8.51 -3.81
C ARG A 58 3.91 8.32 -3.00
N ILE A 59 3.04 9.33 -2.95
CA ILE A 59 1.72 9.19 -2.29
C ILE A 59 0.86 8.14 -3.00
N VAL A 60 0.80 8.15 -4.34
CA VAL A 60 0.08 7.11 -5.09
C VAL A 60 0.71 5.73 -4.87
N ALA A 61 2.04 5.63 -4.91
CA ALA A 61 2.75 4.39 -4.64
C ALA A 61 2.45 3.81 -3.24
N PHE A 62 2.29 4.68 -2.24
CA PHE A 62 1.89 4.29 -0.88
C PHE A 62 0.50 3.65 -0.85
N PHE A 63 -0.47 4.23 -1.57
CA PHE A 63 -1.82 3.65 -1.66
C PHE A 63 -1.82 2.30 -2.37
N GLU A 64 -1.10 2.19 -3.50
CA GLU A 64 -0.97 0.94 -4.24
C GLU A 64 -0.28 -0.15 -3.42
N PHE A 65 0.80 0.18 -2.70
CA PHE A 65 1.47 -0.76 -1.80
C PHE A 65 0.53 -1.29 -0.72
N GLY A 66 -0.23 -0.41 -0.06
CA GLY A 66 -1.24 -0.82 0.92
C GLY A 66 -2.30 -1.74 0.31
N GLY A 67 -2.76 -1.43 -0.92
CA GLY A 67 -3.67 -2.28 -1.69
C GLY A 67 -3.11 -3.68 -1.96
N VAL A 68 -1.84 -3.77 -2.37
CA VAL A 68 -1.15 -5.05 -2.59
C VAL A 68 -1.09 -5.86 -1.29
N MET A 69 -0.76 -5.23 -0.15
CA MET A 69 -0.78 -5.93 1.15
C MET A 69 -2.17 -6.46 1.51
N CYS A 70 -3.23 -5.70 1.23
CA CYS A 70 -4.61 -6.13 1.46
C CYS A 70 -4.99 -7.34 0.59
N VAL A 71 -4.68 -7.30 -0.71
CA VAL A 71 -4.93 -8.41 -1.64
C VAL A 71 -4.17 -9.67 -1.20
N GLU A 72 -2.89 -9.51 -0.85
CA GLU A 72 -2.06 -10.62 -0.37
C GLU A 72 -2.60 -11.23 0.93
N SER A 73 -3.11 -10.38 1.83
CA SER A 73 -3.75 -10.84 3.07
C SER A 73 -4.96 -11.71 2.79
N VAL A 74 -5.81 -11.33 1.84
CA VAL A 74 -6.98 -12.13 1.45
C VAL A 74 -6.56 -13.43 0.77
N ASN A 75 -5.58 -13.39 -0.14
CA ASN A 75 -5.06 -14.56 -0.84
C ASN A 75 -4.48 -15.61 0.12
N ARG A 76 -4.00 -15.19 1.30
CA ARG A 76 -3.45 -16.07 2.35
C ARG A 76 -4.43 -16.38 3.48
N GLU A 77 -5.73 -16.14 3.27
CA GLU A 77 -6.78 -16.38 4.28
C GLU A 77 -6.60 -15.59 5.58
N MET A 78 -5.93 -14.44 5.49
CA MET A 78 -5.64 -13.52 6.59
C MET A 78 -6.46 -12.22 6.48
N SER A 79 -7.70 -12.30 6.00
CA SER A 79 -8.59 -11.15 5.79
C SER A 79 -8.69 -10.16 6.96
N PRO A 80 -8.62 -10.55 8.25
CA PRO A 80 -8.59 -9.58 9.36
C PRO A 80 -7.40 -8.60 9.33
N LEU A 81 -6.34 -8.86 8.56
CA LEU A 81 -5.26 -7.90 8.37
C LEU A 81 -5.66 -6.68 7.52
N VAL A 82 -6.69 -6.77 6.68
CA VAL A 82 -7.12 -5.65 5.83
C VAL A 82 -7.49 -4.43 6.67
N ASP A 83 -8.24 -4.62 7.76
CA ASP A 83 -8.62 -3.54 8.69
C ASP A 83 -7.40 -2.93 9.38
N ASN A 84 -6.42 -3.78 9.75
CA ASN A 84 -5.17 -3.32 10.36
C ASN A 84 -4.33 -2.51 9.38
N ILE A 85 -4.23 -2.93 8.11
CA ILE A 85 -3.50 -2.21 7.07
C ILE A 85 -4.16 -0.85 6.81
N ALA A 86 -5.49 -0.81 6.69
CA ALA A 86 -6.23 0.44 6.54
C ALA A 86 -6.01 1.39 7.72
N LEU A 87 -5.96 0.86 8.95
CA LEU A 87 -5.63 1.63 10.15
C LEU A 87 -4.21 2.20 10.07
N TRP A 88 -3.20 1.39 9.75
CA TRP A 88 -1.81 1.86 9.68
C TRP A 88 -1.62 2.91 8.59
N MET A 89 -2.28 2.74 7.43
CA MET A 89 -2.25 3.75 6.37
C MET A 89 -2.87 5.07 6.82
N THR A 90 -3.99 5.00 7.52
CA THR A 90 -4.70 6.16 8.07
C THR A 90 -3.87 6.85 9.16
N GLU A 91 -3.26 6.08 10.06
CA GLU A 91 -2.34 6.59 11.09
C GLU A 91 -1.14 7.30 10.45
N TYR A 92 -0.56 6.72 9.39
CA TYR A 92 0.59 7.30 8.71
C TYR A 92 0.25 8.61 7.98
N LEU A 93 -0.90 8.67 7.29
CA LEU A 93 -1.33 9.88 6.56
C LEU A 93 -1.71 11.06 7.45
N ASN A 94 -2.18 10.80 8.68
CA ASN A 94 -2.63 11.84 9.60
C ASN A 94 -1.53 12.36 10.53
N ARG A 95 -0.35 11.75 10.50
CA ARG A 95 0.83 12.20 11.25
C ARG A 95 1.64 13.18 10.42
#